data_AF-A0A4R9ABH6-F1
#
_entry.id   AF-A0A4R9ABH6-F1
#
_cell.length_a   1.000
_cell.length_b   1.000
_cell.length_c   1.000
_cell.angle_alpha   90.00
_cell.angle_beta   90.00
_cell.angle_gamma   90.00
#
_symmetry.space_group_name_H-M   'P 1'
#
loop_
_entity.id
_entity.type
_entity.pdbx_description
1 polymer ?
#
loop_
_entity_poly.entity_id
_entity_poly.type
_entity_poly.pdbx_seq_one_letter_code
_entity_poly.pdbx_strand_id
1 'polypeptide(L)'
;MARDQRTQDYVVKRTSEGKGKKEIMRCLKRYVAREIYRVLQNPRPDLLTNDLRPRRLALHLTQTAVALELSVWPKAISRIERGATQDRVLSKRYRTWLSEQPNVSA
;
A
#
# COMPACT_ATOMS: atom_id res chain seq x y z
N MET A 1 14.97 -7.42 20.51
CA MET A 1 13.59 -7.18 21.02
C MET A 1 13.59 -5.92 21.88
N ALA A 2 14.16 -4.81 21.41
CA ALA A 2 14.58 -3.72 22.30
C ALA A 2 14.16 -2.31 21.84
N ARG A 3 13.44 -2.18 20.72
CA ARG A 3 13.09 -0.85 20.17
C ARG A 3 11.61 -0.48 20.32
N ASP A 4 10.73 -1.48 20.34
CA ASP A 4 9.29 -1.27 20.46
C ASP A 4 8.82 -1.65 21.87
N GLN A 5 8.21 -0.70 22.59
CA GLN A 5 7.79 -0.88 23.99
C GLN A 5 6.78 -2.01 24.13
N ARG A 6 5.78 -2.08 23.23
CA ARG A 6 4.75 -3.12 23.23
C ARG A 6 5.34 -4.52 23.13
N THR A 7 6.38 -4.69 22.32
CA THR A 7 7.09 -5.98 22.19
C THR A 7 7.85 -6.33 23.46
N GLN A 8 8.43 -5.34 24.16
CA GLN A 8 9.13 -5.55 25.43
C GLN A 8 8.16 -5.99 26.53
N ASP A 9 7.05 -5.28 26.70
CA ASP A 9 6.03 -5.60 27.71
C ASP A 9 5.48 -7.02 27.50
N TYR A 10 5.26 -7.40 26.23
CA TYR A 10 4.87 -8.75 25.88
C TYR A 10 5.93 -9.79 26.29
N VAL A 11 7.21 -9.53 26.01
CA VAL A 11 8.31 -10.43 26.40
C VAL A 11 8.35 -10.59 27.93
N VAL A 12 8.32 -9.49 28.68
CA VAL A 12 8.31 -9.50 30.16
C VAL A 12 7.15 -10.34 30.69
N LYS A 13 5.93 -10.08 30.19
CA LYS A 13 4.74 -10.86 30.56
C LYS A 13 4.93 -12.35 30.28
N ARG A 14 5.35 -12.72 29.06
CA ARG A 14 5.51 -14.15 28.70
C ARG A 14 6.64 -14.82 29.47
N THR A 15 7.69 -14.08 29.83
CA THR A 15 8.78 -14.57 30.69
C THR A 15 8.30 -14.80 32.12
N SER A 16 7.46 -13.91 32.68
CA SER A 16 6.83 -14.11 34.00
C SER A 16 5.91 -15.33 34.04
N GLU A 17 5.30 -15.69 32.91
CA GLU A 17 4.50 -16.91 32.74
C GLU A 17 5.36 -18.18 32.52
N GLY A 18 6.69 -18.09 32.68
CA GLY A 18 7.61 -19.23 32.58
C GLY A 18 7.94 -19.69 31.15
N LYS A 19 7.56 -18.93 30.11
CA LYS A 19 7.86 -19.32 28.72
C LYS A 19 9.33 -19.12 28.35
N GLY A 20 9.87 -20.09 27.61
CA GLY A 20 11.22 -20.02 27.08
C GLY A 20 11.36 -18.97 25.96
N LYS A 21 12.55 -18.38 25.82
CA LYS A 21 12.87 -17.36 24.80
C LYS A 21 12.49 -17.77 23.37
N LYS A 22 12.72 -19.03 22.99
CA LYS A 22 12.36 -19.57 21.66
C LYS A 22 10.84 -19.56 21.44
N GLU A 23 10.06 -19.88 22.47
CA GLU A 23 8.61 -19.88 22.40
C GLU A 23 8.04 -18.46 22.27
N ILE A 24 8.61 -17.52 23.03
CA ILE A 24 8.25 -16.10 22.94
C ILE A 24 8.54 -15.57 21.53
N MET A 25 9.73 -15.86 20.98
CA MET A 25 10.07 -15.52 19.59
C MET A 25 9.10 -16.11 18.58
N ARG A 26 8.74 -17.40 18.72
CA ARG A 26 7.78 -18.06 17.85
C ARG A 26 6.41 -17.36 17.89
N CYS A 27 5.94 -16.97 19.07
CA CYS A 27 4.67 -16.26 19.22
C CYS A 27 4.71 -14.88 18.55
N LEU A 28 5.78 -14.12 18.75
CA LEU A 28 5.97 -12.80 18.13
C LEU A 28 6.02 -12.90 16.59
N LYS A 29 6.80 -13.83 16.05
CA LYS A 29 6.86 -14.07 14.60
C LYS A 29 5.50 -14.45 14.03
N ARG A 30 4.76 -15.33 14.71
CA ARG A 30 3.39 -15.71 14.30
C ARG A 30 2.42 -14.53 14.37
N TYR A 31 2.56 -13.67 15.38
CA TYR A 31 1.73 -12.47 15.49
C TYR A 31 1.95 -11.53 14.29
N VAL A 32 3.21 -11.20 14.00
CA VAL A 32 3.56 -10.35 12.84
C VAL A 32 3.10 -11.00 11.52
N ALA A 33 3.32 -12.31 11.35
CA ALA A 33 2.86 -13.02 10.16
C ALA A 33 1.33 -12.96 9.99
N ARG A 34 0.56 -13.08 11.08
CA ARG A 34 -0.90 -12.94 11.05
C ARG A 34 -1.33 -11.52 10.71
N GLU A 35 -0.63 -10.49 11.20
CA GLU A 35 -0.91 -9.10 10.83
C GLU A 35 -0.67 -8.87 9.33
N ILE A 36 0.48 -9.31 8.82
CA ILE A 36 0.81 -9.22 7.39
C ILE A 36 -0.24 -9.97 6.56
N TYR A 37 -0.60 -11.20 6.95
CA TYR A 37 -1.60 -11.99 6.24
C TYR A 37 -2.96 -11.29 6.18
N ARG A 38 -3.40 -10.65 7.27
CA ARG A 38 -4.65 -9.85 7.27
C ARG A 38 -4.56 -8.67 6.30
N VAL A 39 -3.42 -7.98 6.26
CA VAL A 39 -3.20 -6.86 5.31
C VAL A 39 -3.15 -7.35 3.87
N LEU A 40 -2.58 -8.52 3.59
CA LEU A 40 -2.52 -9.08 2.24
C LEU A 40 -3.89 -9.56 1.75
N GLN A 41 -4.72 -10.13 2.63
CA GLN A 41 -6.06 -10.56 2.28
C GLN A 41 -7.03 -9.39 2.07
N ASN A 42 -6.90 -8.34 2.87
CA ASN A 42 -7.70 -7.12 2.77
C ASN A 42 -6.77 -5.92 2.54
N PRO A 43 -6.16 -5.83 1.35
CA PRO A 43 -5.29 -4.72 1.03
C PRO A 43 -6.09 -3.43 1.07
N ARG A 44 -5.50 -2.40 1.66
CA ARG A 44 -6.17 -1.10 1.69
C ARG A 44 -6.29 -0.58 0.25
N PRO A 45 -7.49 -0.18 -0.20
CA PRO A 45 -7.73 0.19 -1.59
C PRO A 45 -6.91 1.41 -2.03
N ASP A 46 -6.54 2.29 -1.10
CA ASP A 46 -5.67 3.44 -1.36
C ASP A 46 -4.26 3.04 -1.82
N LEU A 47 -3.79 1.86 -1.41
CA LEU A 47 -2.48 1.30 -1.80
C LEU A 47 -2.51 0.57 -3.13
N LEU A 48 -3.69 0.15 -3.60
CA LEU A 48 -3.83 -0.59 -4.85
C LEU A 48 -3.88 0.38 -6.02
N THR A 49 -2.96 0.26 -6.97
CA THR A 49 -2.91 1.14 -8.15
C THR A 49 -3.58 0.54 -9.39
N ASN A 50 -4.34 -0.55 -9.19
CA ASN A 50 -5.01 -1.30 -10.26
C ASN A 50 -6.24 -0.55 -10.83
N ASP A 51 -6.75 0.45 -10.13
CA ASP A 51 -7.89 1.28 -10.52
C ASP A 51 -7.53 2.40 -11.51
N LEU A 52 -6.28 2.86 -11.47
CA LEU A 52 -5.80 4.00 -12.24
C LEU A 52 -5.84 3.76 -13.75
N ARG A 53 -5.34 2.60 -14.20
CA ARG A 53 -5.27 2.28 -15.63
C ARG A 53 -6.65 2.11 -16.28
N PRO A 54 -7.60 1.32 -15.71
CA PRO A 54 -8.95 1.24 -16.24
C PRO A 54 -9.65 2.60 -16.31
N ARG A 55 -9.52 3.43 -15.27
CA ARG A 55 -10.11 4.78 -15.25
C ARG A 55 -9.54 5.69 -16.33
N ARG A 56 -8.22 5.70 -16.51
CA ARG A 56 -7.58 6.47 -17.60
C ARG A 56 -8.07 6.03 -18.98
N LEU A 57 -8.19 4.72 -19.20
CA LEU A 57 -8.66 4.18 -20.48
C LEU A 57 -10.14 4.51 -20.75
N ALA A 58 -10.98 4.51 -19.71
CA ALA A 58 -12.40 4.89 -19.83
C ALA A 58 -12.58 6.36 -20.24
N LEU A 59 -11.62 7.22 -19.92
CA LEU A 59 -11.60 8.63 -20.30
C LEU A 59 -10.82 8.88 -21.61
N HIS A 60 -10.38 7.83 -22.31
CA HIS A 60 -9.59 7.91 -23.53
C HIS A 60 -8.28 8.73 -23.41
N LEU A 61 -7.69 8.77 -22.21
CA LEU A 61 -6.47 9.53 -21.94
C LEU A 61 -5.20 8.70 -22.17
N THR A 62 -4.17 9.35 -22.69
CA THR A 62 -2.83 8.74 -22.84
C THR A 62 -2.00 8.91 -21.56
N GLN A 63 -1.01 8.04 -21.34
CA GLN A 63 -0.09 8.17 -20.19
C GLN A 63 0.71 9.49 -20.25
N THR A 64 0.99 10.00 -21.46
CA THR A 64 1.71 11.26 -21.68
C THR A 64 0.85 12.46 -21.31
N ALA A 65 -0.45 12.46 -21.63
CA ALA A 65 -1.37 13.54 -21.25
C ALA A 65 -1.49 13.66 -19.72
N VAL A 66 -1.68 12.54 -19.04
CA VAL A 66 -1.71 12.49 -17.56
C VAL A 66 -0.40 12.98 -16.95
N ALA A 67 0.73 12.55 -17.53
CA ALA A 67 2.05 12.88 -17.02
C ALA A 67 2.33 14.39 -17.12
N LEU A 68 1.93 15.02 -18.23
CA LEU A 68 2.05 16.46 -18.42
C LEU A 68 1.28 17.22 -17.33
N GLU A 69 0.04 16.83 -17.08
CA GLU A 69 -0.83 17.49 -16.12
C GLU A 69 -0.37 17.31 -14.67
N LEU A 70 0.05 16.10 -14.30
CA LEU A 70 0.57 15.83 -12.95
C LEU A 70 2.01 16.34 -12.74
N SER A 71 2.64 16.92 -13.77
CA SER A 71 4.03 17.38 -13.78
C SER A 71 5.01 16.25 -13.40
N VAL A 72 4.81 15.07 -13.97
CA VAL A 72 5.65 13.89 -13.75
C VAL A 72 6.10 13.28 -15.06
N TRP A 73 7.12 12.42 -15.01
CA TRP A 73 7.57 11.70 -16.20
C TRP A 73 6.55 10.61 -16.59
N PRO A 74 6.28 10.37 -17.90
CA PRO A 74 5.38 9.30 -18.33
C PRO A 74 5.76 7.90 -17.80
N LYS A 75 7.05 7.66 -17.58
CA LYS A 75 7.57 6.44 -16.95
C LYS A 75 7.07 6.26 -15.51
N ALA A 76 6.85 7.33 -14.76
CA ALA A 76 6.29 7.27 -13.41
C ALA A 76 4.84 6.79 -13.44
N ILE A 77 4.01 7.32 -14.36
CA ILE A 77 2.63 6.87 -14.57
C ILE A 77 2.59 5.38 -14.96
N SER A 78 3.42 4.96 -15.92
CA SER A 78 3.53 3.55 -16.32
C SER A 78 3.94 2.62 -15.16
N ARG A 79 4.88 3.03 -14.31
CA ARG A 79 5.32 2.24 -13.15
C ARG A 79 4.22 2.09 -12.10
N ILE A 80 3.49 3.17 -11.83
CA ILE A 80 2.38 3.16 -10.88
C ILE A 80 1.24 2.29 -11.40
N GLU A 81 0.83 2.46 -12.67
CA GLU A 81 -0.25 1.67 -13.28
C GLU A 81 0.05 0.16 -13.35
N ARG A 82 1.32 -0.22 -13.40
CA ARG A 82 1.76 -1.64 -13.34
C ARG A 82 1.99 -2.15 -11.92
N GLY A 83 1.79 -1.31 -10.89
CA GLY A 83 2.07 -1.67 -9.50
C GLY A 83 3.56 -1.81 -9.17
N ALA A 84 4.46 -1.39 -10.06
CA ALA A 84 5.92 -1.46 -9.85
C ALA A 84 6.41 -0.40 -8.86
N THR A 85 5.56 0.57 -8.49
CA THR A 85 5.85 1.59 -7.48
C THR A 85 4.55 1.94 -6.76
N GLN A 86 4.58 1.95 -5.42
CA GLN A 86 3.45 2.29 -4.56
C GLN A 86 3.62 3.70 -3.99
N ASP A 87 3.81 4.69 -4.86
CA ASP A 87 3.86 6.09 -4.43
C ASP A 87 2.46 6.55 -4.03
N ARG A 88 2.22 6.65 -2.72
CA ARG A 88 0.91 7.02 -2.16
C ARG A 88 0.49 8.43 -2.52
N VAL A 89 1.44 9.37 -2.59
CA VAL A 89 1.13 10.79 -2.83
C VAL A 89 0.72 10.98 -4.27
N LEU A 90 1.51 10.45 -5.21
CA LEU A 90 1.22 10.54 -6.63
C LEU A 90 -0.05 9.76 -6.99
N SER A 91 -0.25 8.57 -6.43
CA SER A 91 -1.47 7.78 -6.67
C SER A 91 -2.72 8.51 -6.18
N LYS A 92 -2.67 9.19 -5.03
CA LYS A 92 -3.80 9.98 -4.51
C LYS A 92 -4.10 11.19 -5.40
N ARG A 93 -3.08 11.95 -5.80
CA ARG A 93 -3.23 13.09 -6.73
C ARG A 93 -3.81 12.63 -8.07
N TYR A 94 -3.28 11.54 -8.61
CA TYR A 94 -3.76 10.96 -9.87
C TYR A 94 -5.23 10.51 -9.78
N ARG A 95 -5.64 9.85 -8.69
CA ARG A 95 -7.06 9.49 -8.48
C ARG A 95 -7.98 10.69 -8.41
N THR A 96 -7.56 11.73 -7.68
CA THR A 96 -8.33 12.97 -7.52
C THR A 96 -8.54 13.65 -8.87
N TRP A 97 -7.44 13.76 -9.62
CA TRP A 97 -7.49 14.34 -10.96
C TRP A 97 -8.36 13.53 -11.92
N LEU A 98 -8.28 12.19 -11.91
CA LEU A 98 -9.16 11.34 -12.72
C LEU A 98 -10.64 11.48 -12.38
N SER A 99 -10.99 11.78 -11.12
CA SER A 99 -12.39 12.04 -10.73
C SER A 99 -12.91 13.41 -11.14
N GLU A 100 -12.02 14.36 -11.41
CA GLU A 100 -12.37 15.71 -11.87
C GLU A 100 -12.57 15.78 -13.39
N GLN A 101 -12.13 14.77 -14.14
CA GLN A 101 -12.31 14.74 -15.59
C GLN A 101 -13.77 14.48 -15.96
N PRO A 102 -14.36 15.26 -16.89
CA PRO A 102 -15.69 14.98 -17.38
C PRO A 102 -15.70 13.61 -18.09
N ASN A 103 -16.72 12.80 -17.83
CA ASN A 103 -16.99 11.62 -18.66
C ASN A 103 -17.33 12.12 -20.06
N VAL A 104 -16.34 12.24 -20.93
CA VAL A 104 -16.55 12.52 -22.35
C VAL A 104 -17.04 11.22 -22.98
N SER A 105 -18.32 10.94 -22.79
CA SER A 105 -19.07 10.01 -23.64
C SER A 105 -19.38 10.75 -24.94
N ALA A 106 -18.60 10.48 -25.98
CA ALA A 106 -18.87 10.87 -27.36
C ALA A 106 -18.93 9.60 -28.22
#